data_AF-A0A1S2XAT4-F1
#
_entry.id   AF-A0A1S2XAT4-F1
#
_cell.length_a   1.000
_cell.length_b   1.000
_cell.length_c   1.000
_cell.angle_alpha   90.00
_cell.angle_beta   90.00
_cell.angle_gamma   90.00
#
_symmetry.space_group_name_H-M   'P 1'
#
loop_
_entity.id
_entity.type
_entity.pdbx_description
1 polymer ?
#
loop_
_entity_poly.entity_id
_entity_poly.type
_entity_poly.pdbx_seq_one_letter_code
_entity_poly.pdbx_strand_id
1 'polypeptide(L)'
;MASNNEQHGQQRNVFKAGCGLLTCFSATARKEQQQMTHDHVDNNTEEIIRRRSRAAVDEKPLCKIADAFKELANVVISENVIEVAAFSRACSFVAPLFGSVGFHFQFIEMDYVTKVNDIAEASKSFKTLQSMVDQDVQTNSVRNQGSHSRNLLKIKRGLDFLKVLFEQVLLTEGNSIREAISKAYTQIFNSYHGWALRKAVSVRLHYIPTKQQLYRNLRTDESEARVLMQTYISASLHLLQYIEKIFLERELGIDW
;
A
#
# COMPACT_ATOMS: atom_id res chain seq x y z
N MET A 1 -23.28 -24.02 63.86
CA MET A 1 -24.42 -23.51 64.63
C MET A 1 -24.41 -22.00 64.50
N ALA A 2 -25.53 -21.43 64.02
CA ALA A 2 -25.92 -20.02 63.99
C ALA A 2 -24.99 -19.04 63.25
N SER A 3 -25.45 -17.99 62.58
CA SER A 3 -26.68 -17.62 61.85
C SER A 3 -26.49 -16.16 61.46
N ASN A 4 -27.23 -15.72 60.43
CA ASN A 4 -27.67 -14.34 60.18
C ASN A 4 -26.65 -13.39 59.55
N ASN A 5 -26.98 -12.45 58.65
CA ASN A 5 -28.17 -12.04 57.88
C ASN A 5 -27.63 -10.82 57.07
N GLU A 6 -27.95 -10.58 55.80
CA GLU A 6 -28.94 -9.57 55.34
C GLU A 6 -28.58 -9.27 53.86
N GLN A 7 -29.52 -9.47 52.92
CA GLN A 7 -30.44 -8.49 52.31
C GLN A 7 -29.95 -7.84 50.99
N HIS A 8 -30.74 -8.15 49.96
CA HIS A 8 -31.28 -7.32 48.88
C HIS A 8 -30.50 -6.16 48.24
N GLY A 9 -30.51 -6.17 46.91
CA GLY A 9 -30.30 -4.97 46.10
C GLY A 9 -30.29 -5.24 44.60
N GLN A 10 -31.45 -5.52 44.02
CA GLN A 10 -31.62 -5.67 42.58
C GLN A 10 -31.58 -4.29 41.89
N GLN A 11 -30.49 -3.97 41.20
CA GLN A 11 -30.39 -2.77 40.38
C GLN A 11 -30.61 -3.08 38.89
N ARG A 12 -31.77 -2.65 38.38
CA ARG A 12 -31.98 -2.36 36.97
C ARG A 12 -31.18 -1.11 36.62
N ASN A 13 -30.32 -1.18 35.60
CA ASN A 13 -29.78 0.02 34.96
C ASN A 13 -30.15 0.06 33.49
N VAL A 14 -30.98 1.06 33.20
CA VAL A 14 -31.41 1.55 31.90
C VAL A 14 -30.23 2.27 31.26
N PHE A 15 -29.73 1.79 30.11
CA PHE A 15 -28.82 2.59 29.29
C PHE A 15 -29.64 3.47 28.33
N LYS A 16 -29.72 4.76 28.70
CA LYS A 16 -30.20 5.86 27.86
C LYS A 16 -29.17 6.20 26.78
N ALA A 17 -29.67 6.45 25.57
CA ALA A 17 -28.96 7.16 24.53
C ALA A 17 -28.63 8.59 24.97
N GLY A 18 -27.39 9.03 24.75
CA GLY A 18 -26.90 10.37 24.99
C GLY A 18 -26.17 10.90 23.76
N CYS A 19 -26.84 11.77 23.03
CA CYS A 19 -26.30 12.60 21.96
C CYS A 19 -25.69 13.87 22.58
N GLY A 20 -24.52 14.29 22.09
CA GLY A 20 -23.93 15.62 22.32
C GLY A 20 -22.85 15.68 23.40
N LEU A 21 -21.62 16.04 23.04
CA LEU A 21 -21.10 17.42 23.17
C LEU A 21 -19.60 17.45 22.79
N LEU A 22 -19.24 18.23 21.76
CA LEU A 22 -18.04 19.07 21.71
C LEU A 22 -18.07 19.90 20.41
N THR A 23 -18.96 20.88 20.40
CA THR A 23 -18.77 22.12 19.65
C THR A 23 -17.77 22.97 20.43
N CYS A 24 -16.69 23.41 19.78
CA CYS A 24 -15.99 24.68 19.97
C CYS A 24 -14.65 24.63 19.22
N PHE A 25 -14.62 25.07 17.96
CA PHE A 25 -13.50 25.79 17.34
C PHE A 25 -13.95 26.29 15.97
N SER A 26 -14.79 27.32 15.97
CA SER A 26 -15.08 28.13 14.80
C SER A 26 -14.96 29.58 15.22
N ALA A 27 -13.82 30.20 14.89
CA ALA A 27 -13.67 31.63 14.57
C ALA A 27 -12.23 32.13 14.81
N THR A 28 -11.24 31.59 14.08
CA THR A 28 -9.95 32.31 13.91
C THR A 28 -9.19 31.95 12.63
N ALA A 29 -9.48 30.82 11.97
CA ALA A 29 -8.80 30.45 10.72
C ALA A 29 -9.47 30.98 9.43
N ARG A 30 -10.22 32.09 9.51
CA ARG A 30 -10.94 32.68 8.35
C ARG A 30 -10.52 34.11 8.01
N LYS A 31 -9.41 34.60 8.60
CA LYS A 31 -8.82 35.92 8.30
C LYS A 31 -7.38 35.91 7.81
N GLU A 32 -6.71 34.75 7.74
CA GLU A 32 -5.33 34.64 7.22
C GLU A 32 -5.23 34.11 5.77
N GLN A 33 -6.36 33.86 5.10
CA GLN A 33 -6.40 33.47 3.68
C GLN A 33 -6.69 34.63 2.71
N GLN A 34 -6.69 35.89 3.17
CA GLN A 34 -6.99 37.06 2.31
C GLN A 34 -5.86 38.08 2.16
N GLN A 35 -4.64 37.81 2.64
CA GLN A 35 -3.53 38.74 2.44
C GLN A 35 -2.19 38.00 2.26
N MET A 36 -1.94 37.47 1.06
CA MET A 36 -0.64 37.42 0.36
C MET A 36 -0.74 36.47 -0.86
N THR A 37 -0.17 36.92 -1.98
CA THR A 37 -0.10 36.34 -3.34
C THR A 37 -1.23 36.75 -4.29
N HIS A 38 -1.22 38.03 -4.66
CA HIS A 38 -1.55 38.41 -6.04
C HIS A 38 -0.26 38.31 -6.86
N ASP A 39 0.33 37.11 -6.93
CA ASP A 39 1.35 36.84 -7.93
C ASP A 39 0.61 36.63 -9.25
N HIS A 40 1.02 37.37 -10.27
CA HIS A 40 0.58 37.13 -11.64
C HIS A 40 1.06 35.72 -12.00
N VAL A 41 0.19 34.72 -11.85
CA VAL A 41 0.44 33.40 -12.41
C VAL A 41 0.35 33.59 -13.91
N ASP A 42 1.52 33.79 -14.55
CA ASP A 42 1.58 33.96 -15.99
C ASP A 42 0.81 32.83 -16.66
N ASN A 43 0.07 33.14 -17.74
CA ASN A 43 -0.76 32.18 -18.47
C ASN A 43 -0.03 30.86 -18.80
N ASN A 44 1.31 30.90 -18.94
CA ASN A 44 2.17 29.73 -19.14
C ASN A 44 2.17 28.77 -17.93
N THR A 45 2.18 29.29 -16.70
CA THR A 45 2.15 28.50 -15.46
C THR A 45 0.78 27.84 -15.27
N GLU A 46 -0.32 28.55 -15.54
CA GLU A 46 -1.66 27.95 -15.54
C GLU A 46 -1.80 26.87 -16.62
N GLU A 47 -1.24 27.10 -17.81
CA GLU A 47 -1.26 26.12 -18.89
C GLU A 47 -0.40 24.89 -18.57
N ILE A 48 0.76 25.06 -17.94
CA ILE A 48 1.60 23.96 -17.44
C ILE A 48 0.86 23.17 -16.35
N ILE A 49 0.20 23.84 -15.41
CA ILE A 49 -0.61 23.19 -14.37
C ILE A 49 -1.78 22.44 -15.00
N ARG A 50 -2.44 23.02 -16.01
CA ARG A 50 -3.57 22.40 -16.72
C ARG A 50 -3.13 21.22 -17.57
N ARG A 51 -1.98 21.32 -18.25
CA ARG A 51 -1.37 20.21 -19.01
C ARG A 51 -0.90 19.09 -18.09
N ARG A 52 -0.26 19.40 -16.95
CA ARG A 52 0.10 18.41 -15.91
C ARG A 52 -1.12 17.75 -15.30
N SER A 53 -2.18 18.53 -15.02
CA SER A 53 -3.44 18.00 -14.52
C SER A 53 -4.14 17.11 -15.55
N ARG A 54 -4.10 17.47 -16.84
CA ARG A 54 -4.65 16.66 -17.92
C ARG A 54 -3.85 15.36 -18.14
N ALA A 55 -2.52 15.43 -18.09
CA ALA A 55 -1.64 14.25 -18.14
C ALA A 55 -1.83 13.33 -16.92
N ALA A 56 -2.00 13.90 -15.72
CA ALA A 56 -2.31 13.13 -14.51
C ALA A 56 -3.70 12.49 -14.55
N VAL A 57 -4.63 13.06 -15.31
CA VAL A 57 -5.99 12.51 -15.54
C VAL A 57 -5.99 11.43 -16.62
N ASP A 58 -5.06 11.45 -17.59
CA ASP A 58 -5.02 10.50 -18.71
C ASP A 58 -4.16 9.24 -18.48
N GLU A 59 -3.27 9.21 -17.49
CA GLU A 59 -2.40 8.04 -17.31
C GLU A 59 -3.08 6.88 -16.56
N LYS A 60 -3.13 5.72 -17.21
CA LYS A 60 -3.70 4.47 -16.68
C LYS A 60 -2.80 3.90 -15.56
N PRO A 61 -3.33 3.57 -14.37
CA PRO A 61 -2.54 3.03 -13.26
C PRO A 61 -1.68 1.82 -13.62
N LEU A 62 -2.21 0.87 -14.39
CA LEU A 62 -1.45 -0.33 -14.80
C LEU A 62 -0.26 0.00 -15.71
N CYS A 63 -0.36 1.03 -16.56
CA CYS A 63 0.76 1.46 -17.40
C CYS A 63 1.91 1.99 -16.55
N LYS A 64 1.62 2.91 -15.60
CA LYS A 64 2.67 3.45 -14.70
C LYS A 64 3.39 2.36 -13.93
N ILE A 65 2.65 1.36 -13.46
CA ILE A 65 3.21 0.23 -12.73
C ILE A 65 4.08 -0.63 -13.65
N ALA A 66 3.58 -0.99 -14.84
CA ALA A 66 4.33 -1.80 -15.78
C ALA A 66 5.64 -1.11 -16.20
N ASP A 67 5.58 0.17 -16.55
CA ASP A 67 6.74 0.96 -16.98
C ASP A 67 7.76 1.13 -15.86
N ALA A 68 7.32 1.56 -14.67
CA ALA A 68 8.22 1.78 -13.54
C ALA A 68 8.93 0.49 -13.09
N PHE A 69 8.23 -0.65 -13.08
CA PHE A 69 8.85 -1.92 -12.70
C PHE A 69 9.76 -2.47 -13.80
N LYS A 70 9.47 -2.18 -15.08
CA LYS A 70 10.37 -2.50 -16.19
C LYS A 70 11.66 -1.69 -16.11
N GLU A 71 11.58 -0.41 -15.78
CA GLU A 71 12.75 0.44 -15.54
C GLU A 71 13.60 -0.09 -14.38
N LEU A 72 12.96 -0.40 -13.24
CA LEU A 72 13.69 -0.98 -12.10
C LEU A 72 14.32 -2.33 -12.46
N ALA A 73 13.63 -3.19 -13.20
CA ALA A 73 14.19 -4.47 -13.65
C ALA A 73 15.43 -4.26 -14.52
N ASN A 74 15.41 -3.32 -15.46
CA ASN A 74 16.57 -2.99 -16.29
C ASN A 74 17.76 -2.55 -15.43
N VAL A 75 17.53 -1.67 -14.44
CA VAL A 75 18.57 -1.20 -13.52
C VAL A 75 19.13 -2.37 -12.68
N VAL A 76 18.29 -3.28 -12.19
CA VAL A 76 18.77 -4.49 -11.49
C VAL A 76 19.68 -5.31 -12.40
N ILE A 77 19.29 -5.51 -13.66
CA ILE A 77 20.04 -6.32 -14.62
C ILE A 77 21.37 -5.67 -15.02
N SER A 78 21.41 -4.35 -15.25
CA SER A 78 22.59 -3.65 -15.75
C SER A 78 23.56 -3.22 -14.65
N GLU A 79 23.04 -2.75 -13.53
CA GLU A 79 23.85 -2.09 -12.48
C GLU A 79 23.82 -2.85 -11.16
N ASN A 80 22.79 -3.67 -10.92
CA ASN A 80 22.59 -4.40 -9.67
C ASN A 80 22.64 -3.48 -8.43
N VAL A 81 22.19 -2.24 -8.60
CA VAL A 81 22.08 -1.22 -7.54
C VAL A 81 20.80 -0.43 -7.76
N ILE A 82 19.90 -0.46 -6.79
CA ILE A 82 18.62 0.26 -6.84
C ILE A 82 18.66 1.45 -5.89
N GLU A 83 18.40 2.63 -6.45
CA GLU A 83 18.23 3.85 -5.66
C GLU A 83 16.93 3.83 -4.86
N VAL A 84 16.98 4.27 -3.61
CA VAL A 84 15.82 4.28 -2.70
C VAL A 84 14.70 5.16 -3.26
N ALA A 85 15.06 6.30 -3.87
CA ALA A 85 14.11 7.23 -4.47
C ALA A 85 13.40 6.63 -5.70
N ALA A 86 14.11 5.89 -6.54
CA ALA A 86 13.50 5.22 -7.70
C ALA A 86 12.56 4.10 -7.24
N PHE A 87 12.99 3.29 -6.28
CA PHE A 87 12.18 2.23 -5.69
C PHE A 87 10.89 2.76 -5.06
N SER A 88 10.97 3.77 -4.19
CA SER A 88 9.80 4.32 -3.49
C SER A 88 8.81 4.96 -4.45
N ARG A 89 9.29 5.68 -5.48
CA ARG A 89 8.44 6.21 -6.57
C ARG A 89 7.68 5.10 -7.29
N ALA A 90 8.35 4.05 -7.73
CA ALA A 90 7.68 2.92 -8.40
C ALA A 90 6.64 2.25 -7.49
N CYS A 91 6.99 2.04 -6.22
CA CYS A 91 6.08 1.46 -5.23
C CYS A 91 4.84 2.34 -4.97
N SER A 92 4.96 3.67 -5.09
CA SER A 92 3.84 4.60 -4.92
C SER A 92 2.76 4.43 -5.99
N PHE A 93 3.13 4.01 -7.21
CA PHE A 93 2.17 3.75 -8.28
C PHE A 93 1.28 2.53 -8.02
N VAL A 94 1.68 1.64 -7.11
CA VAL A 94 0.90 0.47 -6.72
C VAL A 94 -0.24 0.81 -5.76
N ALA A 95 -0.10 1.87 -4.95
CA ALA A 95 -1.08 2.22 -3.92
C ALA A 95 -2.53 2.35 -4.45
N PRO A 96 -2.79 3.03 -5.59
CA PRO A 96 -4.14 3.12 -6.15
C PRO A 96 -4.77 1.77 -6.50
N LEU A 97 -3.99 0.71 -6.76
CA LEU A 97 -4.54 -0.63 -6.99
C LEU A 97 -5.19 -1.21 -5.73
N PHE A 98 -4.56 -1.02 -4.57
CA PHE A 98 -5.14 -1.45 -3.30
C PHE A 98 -6.40 -0.65 -2.94
N GLY A 99 -6.49 0.61 -3.36
CA GLY A 99 -7.73 1.39 -3.26
C GLY A 99 -8.82 0.96 -4.25
N SER A 100 -8.44 0.46 -5.43
CA SER A 100 -9.37 0.07 -6.50
C SER A 100 -10.27 -1.13 -6.17
N VAL A 101 -9.93 -1.91 -5.14
CA VAL A 101 -10.74 -3.02 -4.60
C VAL A 101 -11.78 -2.57 -3.57
N GLY A 102 -11.87 -1.26 -3.27
CA GLY A 102 -12.94 -0.62 -2.50
C GLY A 102 -12.59 -0.32 -1.04
N PHE A 103 -13.44 0.49 -0.39
CA PHE A 103 -13.28 0.97 1.01
C PHE A 103 -13.02 -0.15 2.03
N HIS A 104 -13.55 -1.35 1.76
CA HIS A 104 -13.33 -2.53 2.58
C HIS A 104 -11.88 -3.00 2.61
N PHE A 105 -10.95 -2.42 1.88
CA PHE A 105 -9.52 -2.76 1.92
C PHE A 105 -8.62 -1.56 2.24
N GLN A 106 -9.19 -0.40 2.59
CA GLN A 106 -8.44 0.84 2.83
C GLN A 106 -7.37 0.70 3.91
N PHE A 107 -7.58 -0.16 4.92
CA PHE A 107 -6.55 -0.40 5.95
C PHE A 107 -5.28 -1.04 5.37
N ILE A 108 -5.42 -1.90 4.34
CA ILE A 108 -4.28 -2.54 3.66
C ILE A 108 -3.55 -1.51 2.80
N GLU A 109 -4.31 -0.70 2.06
CA GLU A 109 -3.77 0.41 1.29
C GLU A 109 -2.98 1.36 2.19
N MET A 110 -3.57 1.80 3.32
CA MET A 110 -2.92 2.70 4.26
C MET A 110 -1.64 2.09 4.84
N ASP A 111 -1.68 0.83 5.26
CA ASP A 111 -0.51 0.14 5.79
C ASP A 111 0.64 0.09 4.77
N TYR A 112 0.33 -0.15 3.49
CA TYR A 112 1.29 -0.12 2.40
C TYR A 112 1.82 1.30 2.12
N VAL A 113 0.92 2.27 1.97
CA VAL A 113 1.24 3.68 1.68
C VAL A 113 2.13 4.29 2.76
N THR A 114 1.83 4.07 4.04
CA THR A 114 2.65 4.56 5.15
C THR A 114 4.09 4.08 5.03
N LYS A 115 4.32 2.82 4.62
CA LYS A 115 5.67 2.26 4.46
C LYS A 115 6.36 2.80 3.22
N VAL A 116 5.66 2.92 2.10
CA VAL A 116 6.23 3.53 0.90
C VAL A 116 6.66 4.96 1.18
N ASN A 117 5.85 5.73 1.92
CA ASN A 117 6.19 7.09 2.32
C ASN A 117 7.39 7.15 3.28
N ASP A 118 7.48 6.21 4.23
CA ASP A 118 8.66 6.07 5.09
C ASP A 118 9.95 5.85 4.27
N ILE A 119 9.92 4.93 3.30
CA ILE A 119 11.07 4.68 2.41
C ILE A 119 11.34 5.87 1.48
N ALA A 120 10.30 6.58 1.03
CA ALA A 120 10.46 7.79 0.26
C ALA A 120 11.16 8.90 1.07
N GLU A 121 10.80 9.07 2.35
CA GLU A 121 11.49 9.99 3.24
C GLU A 121 12.96 9.58 3.47
N ALA A 122 13.18 8.28 3.72
CA ALA A 122 14.52 7.70 3.89
C ALA A 122 15.43 7.94 2.68
N SER A 123 14.87 8.05 1.47
CA SER A 123 15.63 8.32 0.24
C SER A 123 16.41 9.64 0.23
N LYS A 124 16.07 10.56 1.14
CA LYS A 124 16.82 11.81 1.34
C LYS A 124 18.17 11.59 2.05
N SER A 125 18.28 10.48 2.79
CA SER A 125 19.46 10.14 3.59
C SER A 125 20.21 8.92 3.05
N PHE A 126 19.53 8.03 2.32
CA PHE A 126 20.13 6.81 1.77
C PHE A 126 20.03 6.78 0.25
N LYS A 127 21.17 6.61 -0.42
CA LYS A 127 21.21 6.53 -1.88
C LYS A 127 20.65 5.20 -2.38
N THR A 128 21.08 4.08 -1.80
CA THR A 128 20.75 2.72 -2.28
C THR A 128 20.00 1.90 -1.25
N LEU A 129 19.21 0.93 -1.70
CA LEU A 129 18.50 0.00 -0.80
C LEU A 129 19.46 -0.77 0.12
N GLN A 130 20.65 -1.15 -0.37
CA GLN A 130 21.69 -1.77 0.45
C GLN A 130 22.13 -0.86 1.59
N SER A 131 22.49 0.39 1.28
CA SER A 131 22.99 1.34 2.29
C SER A 131 21.97 1.62 3.38
N MET A 132 20.67 1.62 3.02
CA MET A 132 19.57 1.77 3.96
C MET A 132 19.46 0.57 4.90
N VAL A 133 19.58 -0.66 4.39
CA VAL A 133 19.58 -1.88 5.21
C VAL A 133 20.85 -1.99 6.06
N ASP A 134 22.01 -1.62 5.50
CA ASP A 134 23.30 -1.63 6.21
C ASP A 134 23.25 -0.73 7.44
N GLN A 135 22.58 0.41 7.37
CA GLN A 135 22.39 1.28 8.53
C GLN A 135 21.63 0.57 9.65
N ASP A 136 20.51 -0.07 9.34
CA ASP A 136 19.73 -0.81 10.33
C ASP A 136 20.48 -2.01 10.92
N VAL A 137 21.37 -2.64 10.14
CA VAL A 137 22.28 -3.69 10.63
C VAL A 137 23.28 -3.10 11.62
N GLN A 138 23.93 -1.99 11.27
CA GLN A 138 24.91 -1.33 12.14
C GLN A 138 24.30 -0.87 13.47
N THR A 139 23.05 -0.41 13.46
CA THR A 139 22.33 0.02 14.67
C THR A 139 21.55 -1.10 15.35
N ASN A 140 21.67 -2.35 14.89
CA ASN A 140 20.96 -3.52 15.41
C ASN A 140 19.43 -3.29 15.51
N SER A 141 18.85 -2.62 14.51
CA SER A 141 17.44 -2.20 14.46
C SER A 141 16.62 -2.87 13.37
N VAL A 142 17.21 -3.75 12.55
CA VAL A 142 16.56 -4.40 11.38
C VAL A 142 15.13 -4.88 11.63
N ARG A 143 14.85 -5.48 12.78
CA ARG A 143 13.53 -6.07 13.10
C ARG A 143 12.62 -5.15 13.92
N ASN A 144 13.13 -3.99 14.34
CA ASN A 144 12.37 -3.03 15.14
C ASN A 144 11.17 -2.51 14.34
N GLN A 145 10.08 -2.21 15.04
CA GLN A 145 8.93 -1.55 14.43
C GLN A 145 9.37 -0.20 13.87
N GLY A 146 8.98 0.09 12.63
CA GLY A 146 9.32 1.33 11.94
C GLY A 146 10.71 1.36 11.30
N SER A 147 11.56 0.35 11.50
CA SER A 147 12.84 0.28 10.76
C SER A 147 12.62 0.20 9.25
N HIS A 148 13.51 0.81 8.49
CA HIS A 148 13.42 0.85 7.04
C HIS A 148 13.57 -0.55 6.44
N SER A 149 14.42 -1.40 7.02
CA SER A 149 14.56 -2.81 6.63
C SER A 149 13.26 -3.59 6.80
N ARG A 150 12.57 -3.45 7.93
CA ARG A 150 11.27 -4.08 8.15
C ARG A 150 10.21 -3.55 7.19
N ASN A 151 10.21 -2.24 6.91
CA ASN A 151 9.26 -1.63 5.99
C ASN A 151 9.52 -2.10 4.55
N LEU A 152 10.78 -2.17 4.12
CA LEU A 152 11.19 -2.72 2.82
C LEU A 152 10.71 -4.16 2.64
N LEU A 153 10.89 -5.03 3.64
CA LEU A 153 10.44 -6.42 3.56
C LEU A 153 8.91 -6.54 3.46
N LYS A 154 8.17 -5.68 4.16
CA LYS A 154 6.70 -5.63 4.05
C LYS A 154 6.23 -5.09 2.70
N ILE A 155 6.90 -4.09 2.14
CA ILE A 155 6.63 -3.60 0.77
C ILE A 155 6.92 -4.73 -0.23
N LYS A 156 8.06 -5.43 -0.13
CA LYS A 156 8.38 -6.60 -0.95
C LYS A 156 7.24 -7.61 -0.95
N ARG A 157 6.71 -7.99 0.23
CA ARG A 157 5.56 -8.92 0.32
C ARG A 157 4.32 -8.37 -0.37
N GLY A 158 4.03 -7.07 -0.27
CA GLY A 158 2.94 -6.43 -1.00
C GLY A 158 3.10 -6.51 -2.52
N LEU A 159 4.32 -6.32 -3.03
CA LEU A 159 4.65 -6.46 -4.45
C LEU A 159 4.55 -7.91 -4.93
N ASP A 160 5.03 -8.86 -4.12
CA ASP A 160 4.94 -10.29 -4.40
C ASP A 160 3.48 -10.76 -4.44
N PHE A 161 2.65 -10.26 -3.51
CA PHE A 161 1.21 -10.45 -3.55
C PHE A 161 0.58 -9.91 -4.85
N LEU A 162 0.99 -8.72 -5.30
CA LEU A 162 0.47 -8.16 -6.55
C LEU A 162 0.86 -9.03 -7.76
N LYS A 163 2.09 -9.54 -7.80
CA LYS A 163 2.56 -10.45 -8.85
C LYS A 163 1.69 -11.71 -8.90
N VAL A 164 1.53 -12.40 -7.78
CA VAL A 164 0.70 -13.62 -7.70
C VAL A 164 -0.76 -13.29 -8.00
N LEU A 165 -1.27 -12.16 -7.54
CA LEU A 165 -2.63 -11.72 -7.85
C LEU A 165 -2.83 -11.57 -9.36
N PHE A 166 -1.91 -10.90 -10.06
CA PHE A 166 -1.98 -10.77 -11.50
C PHE A 166 -1.91 -12.11 -12.21
N GLU A 167 -1.00 -13.01 -11.82
CA GLU A 167 -0.94 -14.38 -12.35
C GLU A 167 -2.32 -15.08 -12.22
N GLN A 168 -2.93 -15.01 -11.04
CA GLN A 168 -4.23 -15.64 -10.80
C GLN A 168 -5.37 -14.95 -11.56
N VAL A 169 -5.38 -13.61 -11.68
CA VAL A 169 -6.39 -12.88 -12.45
C VAL A 169 -6.32 -13.23 -13.94
N LEU A 170 -5.12 -13.43 -14.49
CA LEU A 170 -4.94 -13.84 -15.89
C LEU A 170 -5.41 -15.27 -16.18
N LEU A 171 -5.38 -16.15 -15.17
CA LEU A 171 -5.92 -17.51 -15.21
C LEU A 171 -7.43 -17.58 -14.89
N THR A 172 -8.00 -16.49 -14.35
CA THR A 172 -9.40 -16.48 -13.91
C THR A 172 -10.33 -16.31 -15.09
N GLU A 173 -11.16 -17.33 -15.32
CA GLU A 173 -12.32 -17.26 -16.19
C GLU A 173 -13.52 -16.62 -15.49
N GLY A 174 -14.42 -16.00 -16.27
CA GLY A 174 -15.59 -15.32 -15.74
C GLY A 174 -15.30 -13.97 -15.07
N ASN A 175 -16.28 -13.45 -14.34
CA ASN A 175 -16.30 -12.05 -13.87
C ASN A 175 -15.95 -11.88 -12.38
N SER A 176 -15.49 -12.92 -11.69
CA SER A 176 -15.17 -12.88 -10.25
C SER A 176 -13.68 -13.04 -10.01
N ILE A 177 -13.04 -12.11 -9.30
CA ILE A 177 -11.61 -12.18 -8.92
C ILE A 177 -11.41 -12.64 -7.46
N ARG A 178 -12.47 -13.07 -6.78
CA ARG A 178 -12.44 -13.42 -5.36
C ARG A 178 -11.45 -14.56 -5.08
N GLU A 179 -11.50 -15.59 -5.91
CA GLU A 179 -10.63 -16.76 -5.76
C GLU A 179 -9.17 -16.41 -6.04
N ALA A 180 -8.90 -15.58 -7.05
CA ALA A 180 -7.57 -15.08 -7.35
C ALA A 180 -6.95 -14.34 -6.16
N ILE A 181 -7.70 -13.42 -5.54
CA ILE A 181 -7.25 -12.68 -4.35
C ILE A 181 -7.05 -13.63 -3.16
N SER A 182 -7.97 -14.58 -2.95
CA SER A 182 -7.85 -15.58 -1.88
C SER A 182 -6.59 -16.43 -2.02
N LYS A 183 -6.27 -16.91 -3.23
CA LYS A 183 -5.07 -17.70 -3.52
C LYS A 183 -3.81 -16.88 -3.30
N ALA A 184 -3.73 -15.67 -3.88
CA ALA A 184 -2.58 -14.79 -3.71
C ALA A 184 -2.33 -14.41 -2.24
N TYR A 185 -3.40 -14.09 -1.50
CA TYR A 185 -3.30 -13.77 -0.07
C TYR A 185 -2.81 -14.96 0.74
N THR A 186 -3.35 -16.15 0.47
CA THR A 186 -2.96 -17.38 1.18
C THR A 186 -1.50 -17.70 0.92
N GLN A 187 -1.04 -17.58 -0.34
CA GLN A 187 0.34 -17.87 -0.70
C GLN A 187 1.33 -16.92 -0.03
N ILE A 188 1.03 -15.62 0.00
CA ILE A 188 2.01 -14.62 0.43
C ILE A 188 1.89 -14.27 1.92
N PHE A 189 0.68 -14.18 2.47
CA PHE A 189 0.46 -13.61 3.80
C PHE A 189 0.04 -14.61 4.88
N ASN A 190 -0.31 -15.85 4.52
CA ASN A 190 -0.86 -16.80 5.49
C ASN A 190 0.08 -17.06 6.69
N SER A 191 1.37 -17.18 6.43
CA SER A 191 2.41 -17.41 7.46
C SER A 191 2.71 -16.16 8.32
N TYR A 192 2.33 -14.97 7.85
CA TYR A 192 2.68 -13.70 8.50
C TYR A 192 1.51 -13.04 9.25
N HIS A 193 0.27 -13.39 8.89
CA HIS A 193 -0.92 -12.81 9.49
C HIS A 193 -1.53 -13.75 10.53
N GLY A 194 -1.79 -13.23 11.73
CA GLY A 194 -2.50 -13.97 12.77
C GLY A 194 -3.94 -14.33 12.36
N TRP A 195 -4.54 -15.30 13.08
CA TRP A 195 -5.87 -15.85 12.77
C TRP A 195 -6.94 -14.76 12.58
N ALA A 196 -6.98 -13.75 13.46
CA ALA A 196 -7.95 -12.67 13.41
C ALA A 196 -7.85 -11.87 12.10
N LEU A 197 -6.63 -11.54 11.66
CA LEU A 197 -6.42 -10.78 10.42
C LEU A 197 -6.78 -11.62 9.18
N ARG A 198 -6.44 -12.92 9.17
CA ARG A 198 -6.85 -13.84 8.10
C ARG A 198 -8.37 -13.94 7.98
N LYS A 199 -9.09 -14.03 9.11
CA LYS A 199 -10.56 -14.03 9.13
C LYS A 199 -11.15 -12.71 8.65
N ALA A 200 -10.61 -11.57 9.09
CA ALA A 200 -11.05 -10.26 8.64
C ALA A 200 -10.91 -10.10 7.12
N VAL A 201 -9.81 -10.57 6.53
CA VAL A 201 -9.62 -10.57 5.07
C VAL A 201 -10.63 -11.48 4.38
N SER A 202 -10.82 -12.71 4.87
CA SER A 202 -11.80 -13.65 4.31
C SER A 202 -13.22 -13.08 4.25
N VAL A 203 -13.65 -12.33 5.27
CA VAL A 203 -14.96 -11.65 5.27
C VAL A 203 -15.00 -10.52 4.24
N ARG A 204 -13.92 -9.73 4.14
CA ARG A 204 -13.84 -8.60 3.18
C ARG A 204 -13.85 -9.06 1.72
N LEU A 205 -13.48 -10.31 1.44
CA LEU A 205 -13.54 -10.88 0.08
C LEU A 205 -14.94 -10.84 -0.56
N HIS A 206 -16.02 -10.76 0.24
CA HIS A 206 -17.38 -10.64 -0.26
C HIS A 206 -17.71 -9.27 -0.86
N TYR A 207 -16.88 -8.26 -0.62
CA TYR A 207 -17.10 -6.88 -1.06
C TYR A 207 -16.16 -6.46 -2.20
N ILE A 208 -15.40 -7.41 -2.76
CA ILE A 208 -14.49 -7.15 -3.86
C ILE A 208 -15.28 -6.85 -5.14
N PRO A 209 -14.83 -5.89 -5.97
CA PRO A 209 -15.44 -5.63 -7.27
C PRO A 209 -15.37 -6.84 -8.20
N THR A 210 -16.27 -6.89 -9.17
CA THR A 210 -16.15 -7.80 -10.32
C THR A 210 -14.88 -7.52 -11.13
N LYS A 211 -14.42 -8.49 -11.92
CA LYS A 211 -13.27 -8.36 -12.83
C LYS A 211 -13.46 -7.17 -13.79
N GLN A 212 -14.66 -7.03 -14.35
CA GLN A 212 -15.01 -5.91 -15.22
C GLN A 212 -15.02 -4.55 -14.48
N GLN A 213 -15.48 -4.50 -13.24
CA GLN A 213 -15.39 -3.28 -12.42
C GLN A 213 -13.94 -2.92 -12.11
N LEU A 214 -13.09 -3.91 -11.81
CA LEU A 214 -11.66 -3.68 -11.63
C LEU A 214 -11.06 -3.04 -12.87
N TYR A 215 -11.23 -3.62 -14.06
CA TYR A 215 -10.70 -3.06 -15.31
C TYR A 215 -11.20 -1.63 -15.60
N ARG A 216 -12.47 -1.33 -15.30
CA ARG A 216 -12.99 0.05 -15.37
C ARG A 216 -12.29 0.99 -14.39
N ASN A 217 -12.08 0.57 -13.15
CA ASN A 217 -11.36 1.36 -12.14
C ASN A 217 -9.90 1.61 -12.57
N LEU A 218 -9.31 0.66 -13.29
CA LEU A 218 -7.94 0.75 -13.84
C LEU A 218 -7.88 1.47 -15.19
N ARG A 219 -9.03 1.85 -15.76
CA ARG A 219 -9.13 2.56 -17.05
C ARG A 219 -8.43 1.81 -18.20
N THR A 220 -8.52 0.50 -18.18
CA THR A 220 -7.83 -0.41 -19.10
C THR A 220 -8.81 -1.48 -19.56
N ASP A 221 -8.80 -1.88 -20.83
CA ASP A 221 -9.56 -3.05 -21.26
C ASP A 221 -8.85 -4.36 -20.89
N GLU A 222 -9.52 -5.51 -21.05
CA GLU A 222 -8.95 -6.79 -20.63
C GLU A 222 -7.69 -7.19 -21.44
N SER A 223 -7.64 -6.84 -22.73
CA SER A 223 -6.51 -7.18 -23.60
C SER A 223 -5.26 -6.38 -23.24
N GLU A 224 -5.43 -5.08 -23.00
CA GLU A 224 -4.37 -4.19 -22.55
C GLU A 224 -3.94 -4.55 -21.11
N ALA A 225 -4.90 -4.81 -20.22
CA ALA A 225 -4.62 -5.21 -18.84
C ALA A 225 -3.80 -6.51 -18.80
N ARG A 226 -4.09 -7.47 -19.69
CA ARG A 226 -3.31 -8.70 -19.81
C ARG A 226 -1.84 -8.43 -20.11
N VAL A 227 -1.55 -7.57 -21.09
CA VAL A 227 -0.17 -7.21 -21.47
C VAL A 227 0.56 -6.50 -20.33
N LEU A 228 -0.10 -5.54 -19.68
CA LEU A 228 0.48 -4.76 -18.58
C LEU A 228 0.73 -5.61 -17.33
N MET A 229 -0.23 -6.47 -16.97
CA MET A 229 -0.07 -7.43 -15.87
C MET A 229 1.08 -8.39 -16.14
N GLN A 230 1.18 -8.94 -17.37
CA GLN A 230 2.29 -9.83 -17.74
C GLN A 230 3.65 -9.10 -17.68
N THR A 231 3.68 -7.84 -18.09
CA THR A 231 4.88 -7.00 -17.99
C THR A 231 5.32 -6.83 -16.54
N TYR A 232 4.39 -6.49 -15.64
CA TYR A 232 4.67 -6.40 -14.22
C TYR A 232 5.16 -7.74 -13.64
N ILE A 233 4.49 -8.86 -13.96
CA ILE A 233 4.87 -10.20 -13.47
C ILE A 233 6.32 -10.52 -13.83
N SER A 234 6.71 -10.31 -15.08
CA SER A 234 8.07 -10.60 -15.55
C SER A 234 9.10 -9.61 -14.99
N ALA A 235 8.79 -8.32 -14.95
CA ALA A 235 9.71 -7.29 -14.50
C ALA A 235 9.96 -7.33 -12.99
N SER A 236 8.89 -7.47 -12.20
CA SER A 236 8.96 -7.47 -10.72
C SER A 236 9.83 -8.59 -10.17
N LEU A 237 9.93 -9.74 -10.86
CA LEU A 237 10.73 -10.88 -10.41
C LEU A 237 12.19 -10.49 -10.11
N HIS A 238 12.83 -9.72 -11.01
CA HIS A 238 14.22 -9.28 -10.85
C HIS A 238 14.39 -8.42 -9.60
N LEU A 239 13.46 -7.48 -9.38
CA LEU A 239 13.48 -6.61 -8.21
C LEU A 239 13.21 -7.38 -6.91
N LEU A 240 12.25 -8.31 -6.91
CA LEU A 240 11.93 -9.13 -5.73
C LEU A 240 13.11 -9.99 -5.31
N GLN A 241 13.76 -10.67 -6.27
CA GLN A 241 14.96 -11.47 -6.04
C GLN A 241 16.15 -10.61 -5.57
N TYR A 242 16.30 -9.43 -6.15
CA TYR A 242 17.30 -8.46 -5.73
C TYR A 242 17.11 -8.04 -4.26
N ILE A 243 15.88 -7.70 -3.85
CA ILE A 243 15.58 -7.35 -2.46
C ILE A 243 15.85 -8.54 -1.54
N GLU A 244 15.41 -9.75 -1.90
CA GLU A 244 15.69 -10.96 -1.10
C GLU A 244 17.19 -11.17 -0.90
N LYS A 245 17.98 -11.02 -1.96
CA LYS A 245 19.43 -11.13 -1.92
C LYS A 245 20.06 -10.16 -0.91
N ILE A 246 19.59 -8.90 -0.84
CA ILE A 246 20.06 -7.93 0.16
C ILE A 246 19.95 -8.48 1.59
N PHE A 247 18.82 -9.10 1.94
CA PHE A 247 18.59 -9.65 3.28
C PHE A 247 19.35 -10.96 3.53
N LEU A 248 19.39 -11.84 2.53
CA LEU A 248 20.01 -13.15 2.65
C LEU A 248 21.54 -13.06 2.75
N GLU A 249 22.18 -12.17 1.98
CA GLU A 249 23.64 -11.92 2.07
C GLU A 249 24.06 -11.31 3.42
N ARG A 250 23.11 -10.75 4.17
CA ARG A 250 23.32 -10.20 5.52
C ARG A 250 22.88 -11.16 6.63
N GLU A 251 22.54 -12.40 6.28
CA GLU A 251 22.08 -13.45 7.21
C GLU A 251 20.83 -13.04 8.02
N LEU A 252 20.01 -12.13 7.49
CA LEU A 252 18.84 -11.60 8.22
C LEU A 252 17.60 -12.50 8.11
N GLY A 253 17.56 -13.32 7.05
CA GLY A 253 16.38 -14.08 6.62
C GLY A 253 15.24 -13.17 6.14
N ILE A 254 14.18 -13.78 5.61
CA ILE A 254 13.02 -13.06 5.04
C ILE A 254 11.67 -13.48 5.64
N ASP A 255 11.66 -14.40 6.62
CA ASP A 255 10.44 -15.03 7.15
C ASP A 255 9.93 -14.43 8.48
N TRP A 256 10.26 -13.17 8.77
CA TRP A 256 9.93 -12.49 10.05
C TRP A 256 9.00 -11.27 9.94
#